data_AF-A0A7Z9KY62-F1
#
_entry.id   AF-A0A7Z9KY62-F1
#
_cell.length_a   1.000
_cell.length_b   1.000
_cell.length_c   1.000
_cell.angle_alpha   90.00
_cell.angle_beta   90.00
_cell.angle_gamma   90.00
#
_symmetry.space_group_name_H-M   'P 1'
#
loop_
_entity.id
_entity.type
_entity.pdbx_description
1 polymer ?
#
loop_
_entity_poly.entity_id
_entity_poly.type
_entity_poly.pdbx_seq_one_letter_code
_entity_poly.pdbx_strand_id
1 'polypeptide(L)' 'MIFRTITTDGGEPVWFDVTWDYVRSVRDDQLQQSDWRAVKDRVLPNEWKIYREALRTLPQRFEDPNEAADHFPEAPSDE' A
#
# COMPACT_ATOMS: atom_id res chain seq x y z
N MET A 1 4.03 1.34 -1.71
CA MET A 1 3.57 2.24 -2.77
C MET A 1 3.19 1.42 -3.99
N ILE A 2 2.08 1.74 -4.66
CA ILE A 2 1.73 1.17 -5.96
C ILE A 2 2.17 2.17 -7.03
N PHE A 3 3.03 1.74 -7.95
CA PHE A 3 3.40 2.56 -9.11
C PHE A 3 2.47 2.20 -10.27
N ARG A 4 1.69 3.18 -10.74
CA ARG A 4 0.80 3.03 -11.90
C ARG A 4 1.20 3.85 -13.13
N THR A 5 2.48 4.18 -13.23
CA THR A 5 3.06 4.92 -14.35
C THR A 5 4.25 4.17 -14.94
N ILE A 6 4.35 4.17 -16.27
CA ILE A 6 5.52 3.66 -17.01
C ILE A 6 6.05 4.76 -17.92
N THR A 7 7.37 4.94 -17.92
CA THR A 7 8.06 5.84 -18.84
C THR A 7 9.00 5.02 -19.70
N THR A 8 8.74 4.98 -21.01
CA THR A 8 9.68 4.39 -21.98
C THR A 8 10.76 5.42 -22.34
N ASP A 9 11.95 4.97 -22.74
CA ASP A 9 13.09 5.85 -23.05
C ASP A 9 12.69 6.95 -24.05
N GLY A 10 12.72 8.21 -23.60
CA GLY A 10 12.35 9.40 -24.37
C GLY A 10 10.85 9.71 -24.51
N GLY A 11 9.95 9.01 -23.80
CA GLY A 11 8.49 9.19 -23.89
C GLY A 11 7.85 9.91 -22.71
N GLU A 12 6.59 10.35 -22.89
CA GLU A 12 5.73 10.85 -21.81
C GLU A 12 5.29 9.69 -20.89
N PRO A 13 5.09 9.92 -19.58
CA PRO A 13 4.59 8.91 -18.66
C PRO A 13 3.17 8.47 -19.04
N VAL A 14 2.96 7.16 -19.14
CA VAL A 14 1.64 6.57 -19.40
C VAL A 14 1.09 5.98 -18.10
N TRP A 15 -0.11 6.41 -17.73
CA TRP A 15 -0.87 5.86 -16.60
C TRP A 15 -1.61 4.60 -17.03
N PHE A 16 -1.57 3.57 -16.18
CA PHE A 16 -2.36 2.37 -16.39
C PHE A 16 -3.41 2.20 -15.28
N ASP A 17 -4.54 1.61 -15.65
CA ASP A 17 -5.59 1.28 -14.70
C ASP A 17 -5.23 0.04 -13.89
N VAL A 18 -5.53 0.09 -12.60
CA VAL A 18 -5.37 -1.04 -11.67
C VAL A 18 -6.73 -1.56 -11.24
N THR A 19 -6.74 -2.84 -10.85
CA THR A 19 -7.95 -3.49 -10.35
C THR A 19 -7.94 -3.59 -8.83
N TRP A 20 -9.12 -3.78 -8.23
CA TRP A 20 -9.23 -4.08 -6.81
C TRP A 20 -8.46 -5.32 -6.39
N ASP A 21 -8.37 -6.33 -7.26
CA ASP A 21 -7.59 -7.54 -7.00
C ASP A 21 -6.10 -7.24 -6.87
N TYR A 22 -5.58 -6.38 -7.74
CA TYR A 22 -4.20 -5.91 -7.63
C TYR A 22 -3.97 -5.13 -6.33
N VAL A 23 -4.82 -4.14 -6.02
CA VAL A 23 -4.71 -3.36 -4.77
C VAL A 23 -4.75 -4.27 -3.52
N ARG A 24 -5.64 -5.27 -3.51
CA ARG A 24 -5.74 -6.25 -2.41
C ARG A 24 -4.51 -7.14 -2.32
N SER A 25 -3.97 -7.60 -3.45
CA SER A 25 -2.75 -8.41 -3.45
C SER A 25 -1.57 -7.67 -2.82
N VAL A 26 -1.33 -6.41 -3.24
CA VAL A 26 -0.26 -5.58 -2.68
C VAL A 26 -0.51 -5.25 -1.20
N ARG A 27 -1.76 -5.01 -0.80
CA ARG A 27 -2.13 -4.84 0.61
C ARG A 27 -1.77 -6.07 1.44
N ASP A 28 -2.13 -7.26 0.96
CA ASP A 28 -1.90 -8.51 1.68
C ASP A 28 -0.39 -8.81 1.80
N ASP A 29 0.38 -8.54 0.73
CA ASP A 29 1.84 -8.62 0.75
C ASP A 29 2.45 -7.68 1.80
N GLN A 30 1.99 -6.43 1.87
CA GLN A 30 2.50 -5.45 2.85
C GLN A 30 2.10 -5.78 4.29
N LEU A 31 0.90 -6.33 4.49
CA LEU A 31 0.47 -6.83 5.80
C LEU A 31 1.31 -8.03 6.22
N GLN A 32 1.66 -8.93 5.31
CA GLN A 32 2.52 -10.08 5.58
C GLN A 32 3.97 -9.64 5.88
N GLN A 33 4.54 -8.72 5.09
CA GLN A 33 5.89 -8.19 5.30
C GLN A 33 6.05 -7.45 6.63
N SER A 34 4.98 -6.83 7.13
CA SER A 34 4.97 -6.15 8.43
C SER A 34 4.47 -7.03 9.58
N ASP A 35 4.11 -8.29 9.33
CA ASP A 35 3.44 -9.14 10.33
C ASP A 35 4.34 -9.54 11.50
N TRP A 36 5.62 -9.80 11.22
CA TRP A 36 6.63 -10.14 12.24
C TRP A 36 6.81 -9.05 13.31
N ARG A 37 6.37 -7.81 13.04
CA ARG A 37 6.38 -6.71 14.02
C ARG A 37 5.20 -6.77 14.98
N ALA A 38 4.11 -7.42 14.58
CA ALA A 38 2.88 -7.55 15.35
C ALA A 38 2.84 -8.81 16.23
N VAL A 39 3.99 -9.47 16.44
CA VAL A 39 4.13 -10.62 17.34
C VAL A 39 4.02 -10.20 18.80
N LYS A 40 3.50 -11.10 19.65
CA LYS A 40 3.24 -10.86 21.08
C LYS A 40 4.47 -10.36 21.89
N ASP A 41 5.67 -10.70 21.43
CA ASP A 41 6.92 -10.44 22.14
C ASP A 41 7.47 -9.03 21.87
N ARG A 42 6.79 -8.22 21.05
CA ARG A 42 7.22 -6.86 20.70
C ARG A 42 6.06 -5.88 20.82
N VAL A 43 6.37 -4.66 21.25
CA VAL A 43 5.41 -3.56 21.19
C VAL A 43 5.46 -2.98 19.79
N LEU A 44 4.36 -3.13 19.05
CA LEU A 44 4.22 -2.54 17.72
C LEU A 44 4.22 -1.01 17.85
N PRO A 45 5.18 -0.28 17.21
CA PRO A 45 5.18 1.18 17.24
C PRO A 45 3.89 1.74 16.67
N ASN A 46 3.47 2.92 17.14
CA ASN A 46 2.19 3.51 16.74
C ASN A 46 2.13 3.79 15.23
N GLU A 47 3.25 4.19 14.61
CA GLU A 47 3.32 4.41 13.16
C GLU A 47 3.00 3.14 12.37
N TRP A 48 3.51 1.98 12.82
CA TRP A 48 3.20 0.70 12.21
C TRP A 48 1.75 0.27 12.43
N LYS A 49 1.13 0.64 13.57
CA LYS A 49 -0.32 0.42 13.79
C LYS A 49 -1.14 1.23 12.79
N ILE A 50 -0.85 2.53 12.68
CA ILE A 50 -1.55 3.45 11.77
C ILE A 50 -1.38 2.98 10.32
N TYR A 51 -0.18 2.59 9.93
CA TYR A 51 0.10 2.04 8.60
C TYR A 51 -0.76 0.80 8.30
N ARG A 52 -0.76 -0.18 9.20
CA ARG A 52 -1.53 -1.44 9.04
C ARG A 52 -3.04 -1.22 9.08
N GLU A 53 -3.52 -0.19 9.78
CA GLU A 53 -4.93 0.22 9.75
C GLU A 53 -5.29 0.89 8.43
N ALA A 54 -4.48 1.84 7.97
CA ALA A 54 -4.66 2.52 6.69
C ALA A 54 -4.75 1.52 5.52
N LEU A 55 -3.88 0.51 5.50
CA LEU A 55 -3.92 -0.58 4.50
C LEU A 55 -5.26 -1.32 4.46
N ARG A 56 -5.86 -1.60 5.63
CA ARG A 56 -7.14 -2.33 5.71
C ARG A 56 -8.34 -1.47 5.33
N THR A 57 -8.23 -0.17 5.57
CA THR A 57 -9.30 0.80 5.30
C THR A 57 -9.32 1.27 3.84
N LEU A 58 -8.28 1.00 3.03
CA LEU A 58 -8.23 1.38 1.61
C LEU A 58 -9.52 1.07 0.82
N PRO A 59 -10.10 -0.16 0.85
CA PRO A 59 -11.29 -0.48 0.07
C PRO A 59 -12.58 0.14 0.61
N GLN A 60 -12.55 0.66 1.84
CA GLN A 60 -13.69 1.33 2.46
C GLN A 60 -13.65 2.85 2.27
N ARG A 61 -12.45 3.38 2.00
CA ARG A 61 -12.21 4.83 1.85
C ARG A 61 -12.36 5.32 0.42
N PHE A 62 -12.13 4.45 -0.56
CA PHE A 62 -12.13 4.79 -1.98
C PHE A 62 -13.07 3.87 -2.75
N GLU A 63 -13.85 4.44 -3.68
CA GLU A 63 -14.75 3.68 -4.56
C GLU A 63 -14.00 3.13 -5.79
N ASP A 64 -12.96 3.85 -6.22
CA ASP A 64 -12.15 3.53 -7.39
C ASP A 64 -10.78 2.91 -7.02
N PRO A 65 -10.36 1.81 -7.68
CA PRO A 65 -9.09 1.16 -7.39
C PRO A 65 -7.86 2.00 -7.79
N ASN A 66 -7.94 2.88 -8.79
CA ASN A 66 -6.85 3.78 -9.14
C ASN A 66 -6.65 4.83 -8.05
N GLU A 67 -7.73 5.41 -7.54
CA GLU A 67 -7.69 6.34 -6.42
C GLU A 67 -7.09 5.66 -5.16
N ALA A 68 -7.50 4.42 -4.89
CA ALA A 68 -6.93 3.64 -3.79
C ALA A 68 -5.43 3.36 -3.97
N ALA A 69 -4.96 3.17 -5.20
CA ALA A 69 -3.55 2.97 -5.51
C ALA A 69 -2.72 4.26 -5.38
N ASP A 70 -3.27 5.40 -5.79
CA ASP A 70 -2.62 6.70 -5.63
C ASP A 70 -2.47 7.10 -4.16
N HIS A 71 -3.44 6.71 -3.33
CA HIS A 71 -3.44 6.95 -1.89
C HIS A 71 -2.92 5.77 -1.06
N PHE A 72 -2.19 4.85 -1.68
CA PHE A 72 -1.67 3.68 -0.98
C PHE A 72 -0.62 4.10 0.07
N PRO A 73 -0.80 3.74 1.35
CA PRO A 73 0.06 4.25 2.42
C PRO A 73 1.50 3.75 2.26
N GLU A 74 2.45 4.59 2.68
CA GLU A 74 3.86 4.25 2.73
C GLU A 74 4.20 3.61 4.07
N ALA A 75 5.05 2.58 4.03
CA ALA A 75 5.53 1.96 5.25
C ALA A 75 6.42 2.96 5.99
N PRO A 76 6.30 3.07 7.33
CA PRO A 76 7.19 3.92 8.09
C PRO A 76 8.63 3.41 7.99
N SER A 77 9.57 4.33 7.91
CA SER A 77 11.00 4.02 7.93
C SER A 77 11.41 3.47 9.30
N ASP A 78 12.27 2.46 9.31
CA ASP A 78 13.03 2.11 10.51
C ASP A 78 14.22 3.06 10.60
N GLU A 79 14.07 4.14 11.37
CA GLU A 79 15.21 4.99 11.76
C GLU A 79 16.14 4.26 12.75
#